data_AF-A0A8H3S092-F1
#
_entry.id   AF-A0A8H3S092-F1
#
_cell.length_a   1.000
_cell.length_b   1.000
_cell.length_c   1.000
_cell.angle_alpha   90.00
_cell.angle_beta   90.00
_cell.angle_gamma   90.00
#
_symmetry.space_group_name_H-M   'P 1'
#
loop_
_entity.id
_entity.type
_entity.pdbx_description
1 polymer ?
#
loop_
_entity_poly.entity_id
_entity_poly.type
_entity_poly.pdbx_seq_one_letter_code
_entity_poly.pdbx_strand_id
1 'polypeptide(L)'
;MAAWSEIDYVSSAADAWFESLATHVYPIVRNISNKQKDEDRVRIAMLDTGVDLQNEFIHSRKDRIKGMKSLYNNDNGGSDLNGHGTNTAGLLLKVAPAANIYVIQAMDGRGTSDWKHIAQGILCALQMNVDIILLPVGTRCSVDDDDRDQVYHAIQHAYQRDILIFAPASNEGANYGISYPAILKEVICIFSTDGDGNRSRFSPPPRKHRYNFATLGEAVQCLSSRYLLRDSRRQYGTSIAAAIAAGIAATILDYARQNLPMAAKDSVVRSLKTSEGMQAAFQLVSEEVNGYHYMIPWKLFNENKPKSFINEALCGILGDNANTFTLFDDEIVRDLLTVSKSTDRWFQWLDERVPQVIDDCLETPKVKIAILDTGIDLKNDFIRVNKTRIKGLESWIDDGNKSGDLFGHGTHTAGLLLRVAPTADIYVARVVANKHLDKPENIANAIRWATEKDVDIITMSFGFPKRDDDQGDEIYNAIQEAYHKSIIMFAAASNNGGNLGIAYPANLPELVRLWNRRGLAIWVKVRHSVSLERHLQRQLQQQLRLLF
;
A
#
# COMPACT_ATOMS: atom_id res chain seq x y z
N MET A 1 36.29 -23.22 28.28
CA MET A 1 35.09 -22.69 27.62
C MET A 1 34.16 -23.87 27.37
N ALA A 2 33.05 -23.96 28.10
CA ALA A 2 32.09 -25.05 27.92
C ALA A 2 31.39 -24.89 26.57
N ALA A 3 31.37 -25.95 25.76
CA ALA A 3 30.59 -25.99 24.52
C ALA A 3 29.11 -26.00 24.89
N TRP A 4 28.41 -24.90 24.64
CA TRP A 4 26.96 -24.85 24.72
C TRP A 4 26.39 -25.80 23.66
N SER A 5 25.37 -26.59 24.01
CA SER A 5 24.67 -27.39 23.00
C SER A 5 23.92 -26.47 22.03
N GLU A 6 23.76 -26.86 20.75
CA GLU A 6 23.02 -26.08 19.74
C GLU A 6 21.60 -25.73 20.22
N ILE A 7 20.98 -26.60 21.03
CA ILE A 7 19.65 -26.40 21.63
C ILE A 7 19.65 -25.30 22.69
N ASP A 8 20.65 -25.25 23.55
CA ASP A 8 20.76 -24.22 24.61
C ASP A 8 21.01 -22.84 24.00
N TYR A 9 21.77 -22.80 22.90
CA TYR A 9 22.03 -21.57 22.16
C TYR A 9 20.75 -21.00 21.52
N VAL A 10 20.02 -21.79 20.72
CA VAL A 10 18.79 -21.33 20.04
C VAL A 10 17.72 -20.91 21.05
N SER A 11 17.63 -21.63 22.17
CA SER A 11 16.74 -21.29 23.29
C SER A 11 17.10 -19.93 23.93
N SER A 12 18.39 -19.69 24.17
CA SER A 12 18.87 -18.43 24.76
C SER A 12 18.66 -17.25 23.81
N ALA A 13 18.86 -17.44 22.50
CA ALA A 13 18.62 -16.41 21.50
C ALA A 13 17.12 -16.04 21.40
N ALA A 14 16.23 -17.03 21.47
CA ALA A 14 14.78 -16.79 21.51
C ALA A 14 14.36 -15.97 22.74
N ASP A 15 14.92 -16.25 23.92
CA ASP A 15 14.63 -15.50 25.14
C ASP A 15 15.18 -14.07 25.06
N ALA A 16 16.43 -13.90 24.60
CA ALA A 16 17.06 -12.61 24.40
C ALA A 16 16.27 -11.71 23.43
N TRP A 17 15.59 -12.30 22.44
CA TRP A 17 14.69 -11.57 21.55
C TRP A 17 13.50 -10.96 22.30
N PHE A 18 12.85 -11.73 23.16
CA PHE A 18 11.74 -11.23 23.99
C PHE A 18 12.20 -10.26 25.07
N GLU A 19 13.40 -10.44 25.63
CA GLU A 19 14.01 -9.48 26.55
C GLU A 19 14.28 -8.14 25.85
N SER A 20 14.79 -8.17 24.62
CA SER A 20 15.03 -6.97 23.81
C SER A 20 13.72 -6.26 23.45
N LEU A 21 12.68 -7.02 23.09
CA LEU A 21 11.34 -6.48 22.89
C LEU A 21 10.82 -5.79 24.16
N ALA A 22 10.94 -6.46 25.31
CA ALA A 22 10.46 -5.93 26.57
C ALA A 22 11.24 -4.70 27.04
N THR A 23 12.54 -4.67 26.80
CA THR A 23 13.43 -3.57 27.20
C THR A 23 13.21 -2.35 26.32
N HIS A 24 13.13 -2.51 25.00
CA HIS A 24 13.17 -1.36 24.09
C HIS A 24 11.80 -0.92 23.56
N VAL A 25 10.89 -1.87 23.34
CA VAL A 25 9.59 -1.56 22.72
C VAL A 25 8.55 -1.23 23.77
N TYR A 26 8.45 -2.01 24.85
CA TYR A 26 7.42 -1.78 25.88
C TYR A 26 7.46 -0.38 26.51
N PRO A 27 8.61 0.27 26.79
CA PRO A 27 8.60 1.63 27.32
C PRO A 27 7.96 2.63 26.37
N ILE A 28 8.00 2.36 25.07
CA ILE A 28 7.34 3.20 24.07
C ILE A 28 5.86 2.87 24.00
N VAL A 29 5.49 1.58 24.02
CA VAL A 29 4.11 1.14 23.72
C VAL A 29 3.20 0.98 24.94
N ARG A 30 3.75 0.70 26.13
CA ARG A 30 3.01 0.62 27.40
C ARG A 30 2.80 1.98 28.07
N ASN A 31 3.71 2.93 27.87
CA ASN A 31 3.51 4.31 28.37
C ASN A 31 2.37 5.05 27.65
N ILE A 32 1.81 4.48 26.58
CA ILE A 32 0.71 5.07 25.80
C ILE A 32 -0.68 4.86 26.44
N SER A 33 -0.69 4.59 27.75
CA SER A 33 -1.75 4.90 28.72
C SER A 33 -2.81 3.82 29.01
N ASN A 34 -2.95 3.57 30.32
CA ASN A 34 -4.18 3.12 30.98
C ASN A 34 -5.38 4.10 30.80
N LYS A 35 -5.32 5.06 29.86
CA LYS A 35 -6.40 6.01 29.52
C LYS A 35 -7.01 5.74 28.15
N GLN A 36 -6.47 4.81 27.36
CA GLN A 36 -7.03 4.42 26.06
C GLN A 36 -8.39 3.75 26.26
N LYS A 37 -9.44 4.26 25.61
CA LYS A 37 -10.73 3.58 25.55
C LYS A 37 -10.54 2.26 24.82
N ASP A 38 -11.22 1.21 25.28
CA ASP A 38 -11.14 -0.12 24.66
C ASP A 38 -11.45 -0.11 23.15
N GLU A 39 -12.26 0.85 22.70
CA GLU A 39 -12.68 1.03 21.31
C GLU A 39 -11.53 1.42 20.37
N ASP A 40 -10.51 2.13 20.89
CA ASP A 40 -9.37 2.66 20.13
C ASP A 40 -8.23 1.66 19.97
N ARG A 41 -8.25 0.58 20.75
CA ARG A 41 -7.21 -0.46 20.75
C ARG A 41 -7.29 -1.30 19.49
N VAL A 42 -6.13 -1.72 18.98
CA VAL A 42 -6.07 -2.63 17.83
C VAL A 42 -6.76 -3.95 18.15
N ARG A 43 -7.60 -4.41 17.23
CA ARG A 43 -8.41 -5.62 17.37
C ARG A 43 -7.85 -6.73 16.49
N ILE A 44 -7.52 -7.86 17.08
CA ILE A 44 -6.93 -9.01 16.39
C ILE A 44 -7.89 -10.20 16.54
N ALA A 45 -8.40 -10.72 15.43
CA ALA A 45 -9.04 -12.03 15.39
C ALA A 45 -7.99 -13.12 15.16
N MET A 46 -7.99 -14.15 16.00
CA MET A 46 -7.24 -15.39 15.76
C MET A 46 -8.21 -16.53 15.46
N LEU A 47 -7.97 -17.25 14.38
CA LEU A 47 -8.73 -18.44 14.00
C LEU A 47 -7.92 -19.68 14.36
N ASP A 48 -8.24 -20.32 15.47
CA ASP A 48 -7.38 -21.36 16.06
C ASP A 48 -8.21 -22.42 16.80
N THR A 49 -7.62 -23.19 17.71
CA THR A 49 -8.25 -24.27 18.49
C THR A 49 -9.06 -23.81 19.70
N GLY A 50 -9.13 -22.50 19.95
CA GLY A 50 -9.79 -21.90 21.12
C GLY A 50 -8.80 -21.18 22.05
N VAL A 51 -9.22 -20.88 23.29
CA VAL A 51 -8.33 -20.32 24.32
C VAL A 51 -8.66 -20.87 25.70
N ASP A 52 -7.65 -21.28 26.47
CA ASP A 52 -7.82 -21.62 27.89
C ASP A 52 -7.78 -20.36 28.77
N LEU A 53 -8.95 -19.83 29.12
CA LEU A 53 -9.09 -18.65 29.98
C LEU A 53 -8.62 -18.84 31.43
N GLN A 54 -8.30 -20.08 31.81
CA GLN A 54 -7.87 -20.43 33.16
C GLN A 54 -6.35 -20.62 33.23
N ASN A 55 -5.66 -20.57 32.09
CA ASN A 55 -4.21 -20.38 32.06
C ASN A 55 -3.84 -19.08 32.80
N GLU A 56 -2.87 -19.12 33.72
CA GLU A 56 -2.53 -17.98 34.60
C GLU A 56 -2.19 -16.69 33.84
N PHE A 57 -1.43 -16.79 32.74
CA PHE A 57 -1.04 -15.63 31.94
C PHE A 57 -2.22 -15.03 31.19
N ILE A 58 -3.11 -15.87 30.65
CA ILE A 58 -4.34 -15.42 29.97
C ILE A 58 -5.34 -14.86 30.99
N HIS A 59 -5.51 -15.53 32.12
CA HIS A 59 -6.44 -15.14 33.17
C HIS A 59 -6.12 -13.74 33.72
N SER A 60 -4.83 -13.46 33.96
CA SER A 60 -4.36 -12.13 34.39
C SER A 60 -4.54 -11.03 33.35
N ARG A 61 -4.90 -11.37 32.11
CA ARG A 61 -5.14 -10.46 30.97
C ARG A 61 -6.49 -10.71 30.30
N LYS A 62 -7.43 -11.33 31.01
CA LYS A 62 -8.74 -11.73 30.45
C LYS A 62 -9.55 -10.55 29.94
N ASP A 63 -9.31 -9.34 30.47
CA ASP A 63 -9.88 -8.08 29.99
C ASP A 63 -9.50 -7.78 28.53
N ARG A 64 -8.42 -8.39 28.03
CA ARG A 64 -8.00 -8.28 26.64
C ARG A 64 -8.69 -9.25 25.68
N ILE A 65 -9.33 -10.29 26.19
CA ILE A 65 -10.14 -11.21 25.37
C ILE A 65 -11.54 -10.62 25.26
N LYS A 66 -11.84 -9.95 24.14
CA LYS A 66 -13.08 -9.15 23.98
C LYS A 66 -14.23 -9.90 23.31
N GLY A 67 -13.94 -11.00 22.62
CA GLY A 67 -14.96 -11.82 21.99
C GLY A 67 -14.45 -13.23 21.77
N MET A 68 -15.34 -14.21 21.88
CA MET A 68 -15.03 -15.59 21.56
C MET A 68 -16.22 -16.23 20.82
N LYS A 69 -15.92 -17.07 19.83
CA LYS A 69 -16.92 -17.84 19.10
C LYS A 69 -16.36 -19.20 18.74
N SER A 70 -17.10 -20.28 19.02
CA SER A 70 -16.83 -21.60 18.45
C SER A 70 -17.64 -21.83 17.19
N LEU A 71 -16.99 -22.45 16.19
CA LEU A 71 -17.64 -22.98 15.00
C LEU A 71 -17.81 -24.51 15.06
N TYR A 72 -17.19 -25.18 16.02
CA TYR A 72 -17.24 -26.65 16.17
C TYR A 72 -18.25 -27.12 17.21
N ASN A 73 -18.36 -26.37 18.31
CA ASN A 73 -19.14 -26.75 19.47
C ASN A 73 -20.19 -25.68 19.79
N ASN A 74 -21.19 -26.05 20.58
CA ASN A 74 -22.15 -25.10 21.14
C ASN A 74 -21.57 -24.24 22.29
N ASP A 75 -20.28 -24.34 22.56
CA ASP A 75 -19.59 -23.46 23.51
C ASP A 75 -19.18 -22.14 22.82
N ASN A 76 -18.54 -21.26 23.59
CA ASN A 76 -18.05 -19.98 23.09
C ASN A 76 -16.60 -20.04 22.58
N GLY A 77 -15.93 -21.20 22.57
CA GLY A 77 -14.51 -21.33 22.24
C GLY A 77 -13.54 -21.00 23.40
N GLY A 78 -14.07 -20.83 24.62
CA GLY A 78 -13.28 -20.59 25.85
C GLY A 78 -12.65 -21.84 26.48
N SER A 79 -12.57 -22.93 25.71
CA SER A 79 -11.83 -24.14 26.07
C SER A 79 -10.89 -24.50 24.91
N ASP A 80 -9.62 -24.73 25.22
CA ASP A 80 -8.62 -25.15 24.24
C ASP A 80 -8.04 -26.50 24.62
N LEU A 81 -8.55 -27.55 23.96
CA LEU A 81 -8.12 -28.93 24.19
C LEU A 81 -6.79 -29.27 23.50
N ASN A 82 -6.32 -28.40 22.61
CA ASN A 82 -5.11 -28.62 21.83
C ASN A 82 -3.90 -27.88 22.42
N GLY A 83 -4.10 -26.67 22.92
CA GLY A 83 -3.06 -25.77 23.43
C GLY A 83 -2.51 -24.79 22.40
N HIS A 84 -2.69 -25.03 21.09
CA HIS A 84 -2.18 -24.15 20.03
C HIS A 84 -2.79 -22.75 20.11
N GLY A 85 -4.11 -22.65 20.26
CA GLY A 85 -4.78 -21.35 20.37
C GLY A 85 -4.44 -20.57 21.65
N THR A 86 -4.31 -21.26 22.79
CA THR A 86 -3.84 -20.64 24.05
C THR A 86 -2.44 -20.07 23.90
N ASN A 87 -1.57 -20.79 23.19
CA ASN A 87 -0.23 -20.30 22.87
C ASN A 87 -0.27 -19.08 21.95
N THR A 88 -1.03 -19.14 20.86
CA THR A 88 -1.23 -18.03 19.91
C THR A 88 -1.73 -16.76 20.63
N ALA A 89 -2.76 -16.89 21.48
CA ALA A 89 -3.27 -15.78 22.28
C ALA A 89 -2.20 -15.20 23.23
N GLY A 90 -1.42 -16.08 23.86
CA GLY A 90 -0.29 -15.70 24.70
C GLY A 90 0.78 -14.90 23.96
N LEU A 91 1.17 -15.36 22.78
CA LEU A 91 2.17 -14.68 21.94
C LEU A 91 1.67 -13.30 21.48
N LEU A 92 0.42 -13.19 21.03
CA LEU A 92 -0.19 -11.91 20.67
C LEU A 92 -0.16 -10.93 21.85
N LEU A 93 -0.51 -11.39 23.05
CA LEU A 93 -0.50 -10.55 24.26
C LEU A 93 0.90 -10.26 24.80
N LYS A 94 1.90 -11.09 24.51
CA LYS A 94 3.32 -10.78 24.77
C LYS A 94 3.80 -9.69 23.82
N VAL A 95 3.55 -9.81 22.52
CA VAL A 95 4.10 -8.85 21.55
C VAL A 95 3.32 -7.54 21.54
N ALA A 96 1.98 -7.61 21.56
CA ALA A 96 1.06 -6.48 21.58
C ALA A 96 0.20 -6.50 22.85
N PRO A 97 0.76 -6.15 24.03
CA PRO A 97 0.01 -6.16 25.30
C PRO A 97 -1.18 -5.19 25.30
N ALA A 98 -1.16 -4.20 24.39
CA ALA A 98 -2.20 -3.22 24.16
C ALA A 98 -3.30 -3.67 23.16
N ALA A 99 -3.23 -4.87 22.55
CA ALA A 99 -4.23 -5.35 21.58
C ALA A 99 -5.40 -6.13 22.20
N ASN A 100 -6.61 -5.94 21.65
CA ASN A 100 -7.82 -6.69 21.99
C ASN A 100 -7.88 -7.95 21.13
N ILE A 101 -8.00 -9.11 21.76
CA ILE A 101 -8.00 -10.40 21.09
C ILE A 101 -9.44 -10.92 20.98
N TYR A 102 -9.78 -11.37 19.78
CA TYR A 102 -11.02 -12.04 19.45
C TYR A 102 -10.68 -13.47 19.05
N VAL A 103 -11.23 -14.44 19.77
CA VAL A 103 -10.90 -15.86 19.58
C VAL A 103 -12.00 -16.53 18.79
N ILE A 104 -11.66 -17.04 17.61
CA ILE A 104 -12.58 -17.79 16.77
C ILE A 104 -12.05 -19.22 16.74
N GLN A 105 -12.73 -20.14 17.42
CA GLN A 105 -12.38 -21.54 17.36
C GLN A 105 -12.85 -22.10 16.00
N ALA A 106 -11.91 -22.10 15.06
CA ALA A 106 -12.08 -22.59 13.70
C ALA A 106 -11.30 -23.90 13.47
N MET A 107 -10.76 -24.52 14.52
CA MET A 107 -10.11 -25.83 14.48
C MET A 107 -10.64 -26.71 15.62
N ASP A 108 -10.72 -28.02 15.40
CA ASP A 108 -11.11 -28.99 16.43
C ASP A 108 -10.01 -29.17 17.50
N GLY A 109 -10.30 -29.93 18.56
CA GLY A 109 -9.33 -30.20 19.64
C GLY A 109 -8.07 -30.96 19.21
N ARG A 110 -8.02 -31.51 18.00
CA ARG A 110 -6.82 -32.14 17.42
C ARG A 110 -6.02 -31.18 16.54
N GLY A 111 -6.51 -29.96 16.32
CA GLY A 111 -5.90 -28.99 15.42
C GLY A 111 -6.26 -29.23 13.96
N THR A 112 -7.40 -29.85 13.69
CA THR A 112 -7.88 -30.09 12.32
C THR A 112 -8.98 -29.09 11.97
N SER A 113 -8.97 -28.57 10.74
CA SER A 113 -10.05 -27.75 10.19
C SER A 113 -10.43 -28.17 8.78
N ASP A 114 -11.66 -27.86 8.37
CA ASP A 114 -12.03 -27.79 6.96
C ASP A 114 -12.06 -26.33 6.48
N TRP A 115 -12.10 -26.12 5.17
CA TRP A 115 -12.10 -24.79 4.57
C TRP A 115 -13.35 -23.98 4.85
N LYS A 116 -14.49 -24.65 5.03
CA LYS A 116 -15.76 -24.01 5.36
C LYS A 116 -15.70 -23.32 6.73
N HIS A 117 -15.12 -23.97 7.73
CA HIS A 117 -14.91 -23.38 9.06
C HIS A 117 -13.90 -22.22 9.00
N ILE A 118 -12.84 -22.32 8.20
CA ILE A 118 -11.91 -21.19 7.99
C ILE A 118 -12.62 -20.00 7.33
N ALA A 119 -13.36 -20.23 6.25
CA ALA A 119 -14.11 -19.17 5.55
C ALA A 119 -15.16 -18.51 6.48
N GLN A 120 -15.93 -19.32 7.22
CA GLN A 120 -16.88 -18.81 8.21
C GLN A 120 -16.20 -18.05 9.34
N GLY A 121 -15.02 -18.50 9.78
CA GLY A 121 -14.23 -17.81 10.78
C GLY A 121 -13.77 -16.42 10.31
N ILE A 122 -13.35 -16.31 9.04
CA ILE A 122 -12.96 -15.02 8.45
C ILE A 122 -14.19 -14.10 8.42
N LEU A 123 -15.34 -14.60 7.96
CA LEU A 123 -16.58 -13.83 7.94
C LEU A 123 -17.04 -13.40 9.35
N CYS A 124 -16.83 -14.25 10.36
CA CYS A 124 -17.10 -13.92 11.76
C CYS A 124 -16.18 -12.80 12.26
N ALA A 125 -14.89 -12.84 11.90
CA ALA A 125 -13.94 -11.76 12.20
C ALA A 125 -14.38 -10.42 11.57
N LEU A 126 -14.94 -10.45 10.35
CA LEU A 126 -15.50 -9.24 9.71
C LEU A 126 -16.64 -8.62 10.53
N GLN A 127 -17.50 -9.45 11.12
CA GLN A 127 -18.61 -8.98 11.96
C GLN A 127 -18.11 -8.39 13.29
N MET A 128 -16.95 -8.85 13.77
CA MET A 128 -16.30 -8.33 14.98
C MET A 128 -15.56 -7.00 14.74
N ASN A 129 -15.53 -6.50 13.50
CA ASN A 129 -14.86 -5.26 13.09
C ASN A 129 -13.40 -5.21 13.56
N VAL A 130 -12.66 -6.29 13.30
CA VAL A 130 -11.24 -6.40 13.65
C VAL A 130 -10.36 -5.63 12.67
N ASP A 131 -9.14 -5.31 13.09
CA ASP A 131 -8.11 -4.70 12.25
C ASP A 131 -7.19 -5.74 11.61
N ILE A 132 -7.01 -6.88 12.29
CA ILE A 132 -6.08 -7.94 11.92
C ILE A 132 -6.78 -9.30 12.05
N ILE A 133 -6.60 -10.17 11.06
CA ILE A 133 -6.95 -11.58 11.09
C ILE A 133 -5.65 -12.39 11.05
N LEU A 134 -5.45 -13.24 12.05
CA LEU A 134 -4.37 -14.22 12.07
C LEU A 134 -4.96 -15.60 11.74
N LEU A 135 -4.41 -16.20 10.68
CA LEU A 135 -4.65 -17.58 10.26
C LEU A 135 -3.37 -18.37 10.56
N PRO A 136 -3.17 -18.90 11.77
CA PRO A 136 -1.93 -19.57 12.16
C PRO A 136 -1.84 -21.01 11.63
N VAL A 137 -2.55 -21.30 10.53
CA VAL A 137 -2.64 -22.60 9.85
C VAL A 137 -2.51 -22.40 8.35
N GLY A 138 -1.96 -23.39 7.68
CA GLY A 138 -1.91 -23.47 6.23
C GLY A 138 -1.80 -24.91 5.79
N THR A 139 -2.28 -25.23 4.59
CA THR A 139 -2.11 -26.56 4.00
C THR A 139 -1.71 -26.44 2.54
N ARG A 140 -1.28 -27.57 1.96
CA ARG A 140 -1.06 -27.69 0.53
C ARG A 140 -2.43 -27.65 -0.16
N CYS A 141 -2.58 -26.83 -1.18
CA CYS A 141 -3.76 -26.93 -2.04
C CYS A 141 -3.60 -28.12 -2.99
N SER A 142 -4.52 -29.08 -2.93
CA SER A 142 -4.84 -29.93 -4.09
C SER A 142 -5.67 -29.13 -5.09
N VAL A 143 -5.62 -29.53 -6.36
CA VAL A 143 -6.16 -28.76 -7.50
C VAL A 143 -7.71 -28.75 -7.52
N ASP A 144 -8.36 -29.65 -6.78
CA ASP A 144 -9.79 -30.00 -6.93
C ASP A 144 -10.69 -29.60 -5.73
N ASP A 145 -10.34 -28.55 -4.98
CA ASP A 145 -11.02 -28.21 -3.72
C ASP A 145 -11.97 -27.01 -3.90
N ASP A 146 -13.24 -27.25 -4.24
CA ASP A 146 -14.30 -26.23 -4.41
C ASP A 146 -14.44 -25.32 -3.17
N ASP A 147 -14.11 -25.82 -1.97
CA ASP A 147 -14.15 -25.05 -0.74
C ASP A 147 -13.01 -24.01 -0.64
N ARG A 148 -11.98 -24.08 -1.49
CA ARG A 148 -10.92 -23.06 -1.61
C ARG A 148 -11.50 -21.73 -2.04
N ASP A 149 -12.49 -21.73 -2.93
CA ASP A 149 -13.10 -20.52 -3.47
C ASP A 149 -13.84 -19.75 -2.36
N GLN A 150 -14.45 -20.44 -1.40
CA GLN A 150 -15.08 -19.81 -0.23
C GLN A 150 -14.06 -19.07 0.63
N VAL A 151 -12.91 -19.68 0.90
CA VAL A 151 -11.82 -19.05 1.67
C VAL A 151 -11.24 -17.87 0.91
N TYR A 152 -11.02 -18.04 -0.41
CA TYR A 152 -10.52 -16.96 -1.26
C TYR A 152 -11.48 -15.78 -1.25
N HIS A 153 -12.78 -15.99 -1.44
CA HIS A 153 -13.78 -14.94 -1.36
C HIS A 153 -13.82 -14.27 0.01
N ALA A 154 -13.76 -15.04 1.11
CA ALA A 154 -13.71 -14.46 2.45
C ALA A 154 -12.46 -13.57 2.66
N ILE A 155 -11.30 -14.01 2.16
CA ILE A 155 -10.05 -13.23 2.15
C ILE A 155 -10.20 -11.96 1.33
N GLN A 156 -10.80 -12.01 0.13
CA GLN A 156 -11.08 -10.83 -0.68
C GLN A 156 -11.99 -9.84 0.04
N HIS A 157 -13.02 -10.32 0.73
CA HIS A 157 -13.92 -9.48 1.53
C HIS A 157 -13.21 -8.80 2.70
N ALA A 158 -12.29 -9.49 3.37
CA ALA A 158 -11.44 -8.91 4.42
C ALA A 158 -10.49 -7.85 3.84
N TYR A 159 -9.83 -8.18 2.74
CA TYR A 159 -8.89 -7.29 2.04
C TYR A 159 -9.58 -5.99 1.58
N GLN A 160 -10.77 -6.08 0.99
CA GLN A 160 -11.57 -4.92 0.56
C GLN A 160 -12.06 -4.02 1.70
N ARG A 161 -11.96 -4.47 2.96
CA ARG A 161 -12.31 -3.70 4.16
C ARG A 161 -11.08 -3.17 4.90
N ASP A 162 -9.92 -3.20 4.26
CA ASP A 162 -8.63 -2.82 4.84
C ASP A 162 -8.35 -3.58 6.16
N ILE A 163 -8.59 -4.90 6.15
CA ILE A 163 -8.24 -5.80 7.25
C ILE A 163 -7.00 -6.57 6.86
N LEU A 164 -5.97 -6.49 7.71
CA LEU A 164 -4.71 -7.20 7.48
C LEU A 164 -4.88 -8.68 7.77
N ILE A 165 -4.32 -9.54 6.91
CA ILE A 165 -4.41 -10.99 7.05
C ILE A 165 -2.99 -11.55 7.10
N PHE A 166 -2.70 -12.33 8.14
CA PHE A 166 -1.41 -12.98 8.34
C PHE A 166 -1.55 -14.49 8.29
N ALA A 167 -0.63 -15.16 7.59
CA ALA A 167 -0.57 -16.62 7.55
C ALA A 167 0.87 -17.12 7.49
N PRO A 168 1.14 -18.32 8.04
CA PRO A 168 2.47 -18.93 8.05
C PRO A 168 2.90 -19.37 6.66
N ALA A 169 4.20 -19.24 6.37
CA ALA A 169 4.76 -19.66 5.10
C ALA A 169 4.59 -21.16 4.86
N SER A 170 5.03 -22.02 5.80
CA SER A 170 4.90 -23.49 5.83
C SER A 170 6.01 -24.07 6.74
N ASN A 171 5.83 -25.32 7.20
CA ASN A 171 6.85 -26.08 7.93
C ASN A 171 7.45 -27.23 7.10
N GLU A 172 7.24 -27.22 5.78
CA GLU A 172 7.57 -28.32 4.88
C GLU A 172 8.91 -28.12 4.13
N GLY A 173 9.68 -27.12 4.53
CA GLY A 173 10.97 -26.77 3.92
C GLY A 173 10.87 -26.47 2.42
N ALA A 174 11.93 -26.79 1.69
CA ALA A 174 12.01 -26.51 0.25
C ALA A 174 11.18 -27.45 -0.63
N ASN A 175 10.69 -28.57 -0.08
CA ASN A 175 10.03 -29.61 -0.88
C ASN A 175 8.64 -29.20 -1.36
N TYR A 176 7.95 -28.32 -0.61
CA TYR A 176 6.52 -28.04 -0.85
C TYR A 176 6.15 -26.56 -0.84
N GLY A 177 7.14 -25.66 -0.76
CA GLY A 177 6.94 -24.23 -0.91
C GLY A 177 6.00 -23.61 0.13
N ILE A 178 5.33 -22.53 -0.26
CA ILE A 178 4.44 -21.75 0.62
C ILE A 178 3.03 -22.36 0.60
N SER A 179 2.44 -22.55 1.78
CA SER A 179 1.09 -23.06 1.96
C SER A 179 0.00 -22.04 1.60
N TYR A 180 -1.18 -22.52 1.23
CA TYR A 180 -2.37 -21.70 1.16
C TYR A 180 -2.96 -21.51 2.57
N PRO A 181 -3.45 -20.30 2.93
CA PRO A 181 -3.64 -19.11 2.09
C PRO A 181 -2.44 -18.15 2.02
N ALA A 182 -1.31 -18.44 2.67
CA ALA A 182 -0.15 -17.54 2.71
C ALA A 182 0.49 -17.24 1.33
N ILE A 183 0.17 -18.03 0.30
CA ILE A 183 0.61 -17.77 -1.07
C ILE A 183 -0.15 -16.61 -1.75
N LEU A 184 -1.33 -16.25 -1.25
CA LEU A 184 -2.16 -15.17 -1.80
C LEU A 184 -1.51 -13.81 -1.58
N LYS A 185 -1.70 -12.87 -2.52
CA LYS A 185 -1.10 -11.53 -2.44
C LYS A 185 -1.73 -10.66 -1.35
N GLU A 186 -2.99 -10.93 -1.04
CA GLU A 186 -3.79 -10.26 -0.01
C GLU A 186 -3.35 -10.65 1.40
N VAL A 187 -2.60 -11.76 1.53
CA VAL A 187 -2.15 -12.31 2.80
C VAL A 187 -0.67 -12.03 2.98
N ILE A 188 -0.32 -11.41 4.11
CA ILE A 188 1.07 -11.18 4.50
C ILE A 188 1.64 -12.51 5.01
N CYS A 189 2.44 -13.14 4.15
CA CYS A 189 3.13 -14.40 4.40
C CYS A 189 4.32 -14.21 5.35
N ILE A 190 4.36 -15.02 6.43
CA ILE A 190 5.41 -14.93 7.44
C ILE A 190 6.24 -16.21 7.52
N PHE A 191 7.55 -16.05 7.34
CA PHE A 191 8.55 -17.10 7.47
C PHE A 191 9.10 -17.19 8.91
N SER A 192 9.80 -18.28 9.19
CA SER A 192 10.35 -18.56 10.52
C SER A 192 11.87 -18.44 10.52
N THR A 193 12.41 -17.82 11.57
CA THR A 193 13.83 -17.79 11.89
C THR A 193 14.09 -18.22 13.34
N ASP A 194 15.35 -18.46 13.66
CA ASP A 194 15.85 -18.46 15.04
C ASP A 194 15.93 -17.02 15.62
N GLY A 195 16.44 -16.91 16.85
CA GLY A 195 16.61 -15.63 17.56
C GLY A 195 17.67 -14.69 16.98
N ASP A 196 18.50 -15.17 16.05
CA ASP A 196 19.54 -14.38 15.38
C ASP A 196 19.15 -13.99 13.94
N GLY A 197 17.97 -14.42 13.49
CA GLY A 197 17.45 -14.16 12.14
C GLY A 197 17.88 -15.18 11.09
N ASN A 198 18.51 -16.30 11.47
CA ASN A 198 18.79 -17.39 10.54
C ASN A 198 17.51 -18.15 10.20
N ARG A 199 17.34 -18.50 8.93
CA ARG A 199 16.18 -19.25 8.45
C ARG A 199 16.04 -20.60 9.18
N SER A 200 14.87 -20.85 9.74
CA SER A 200 14.52 -22.14 10.32
C SER A 200 14.60 -23.26 9.29
N ARG A 201 15.10 -24.44 9.65
CA ARG A 201 15.31 -25.54 8.69
C ARG A 201 14.02 -25.98 7.98
N PHE A 202 12.89 -25.90 8.68
CA PHE A 202 11.55 -26.23 8.18
C PHE A 202 10.89 -25.09 7.38
N SER A 203 11.42 -23.86 7.40
CA SER A 203 10.83 -22.75 6.66
C SER A 203 11.17 -22.83 5.17
N PRO A 204 10.25 -22.55 4.24
CA PRO A 204 10.54 -22.58 2.80
C PRO A 204 11.61 -21.56 2.40
N PRO A 205 12.36 -21.79 1.30
CA PRO A 205 13.35 -20.84 0.79
C PRO A 205 12.72 -19.48 0.43
N PRO A 206 13.51 -18.39 0.40
CA PRO A 206 12.98 -17.05 0.13
C PRO A 206 12.51 -16.95 -1.32
N ARG A 207 11.42 -16.20 -1.54
CA ARG A 207 10.93 -15.87 -2.87
C ARG A 207 11.74 -14.74 -3.48
N LYS A 208 12.00 -14.83 -4.80
CA LYS A 208 12.55 -13.71 -5.57
C LYS A 208 11.46 -12.66 -5.82
N HIS A 209 11.84 -11.38 -5.81
CA HIS A 209 10.95 -10.24 -6.15
C HIS A 209 9.69 -10.11 -5.27
N ARG A 210 9.74 -10.62 -4.04
CA ARG A 210 8.71 -10.48 -3.01
C ARG A 210 9.40 -10.27 -1.67
N TYR A 211 8.75 -9.57 -0.75
CA TYR A 211 9.22 -9.53 0.62
C TYR A 211 9.08 -10.90 1.27
N ASN A 212 10.14 -11.30 1.99
CA ASN A 212 10.22 -12.55 2.73
C ASN A 212 10.27 -12.25 4.23
N PHE A 213 9.23 -11.59 4.71
CA PHE A 213 9.09 -11.20 6.10
C PHE A 213 9.17 -12.42 7.01
N ALA A 214 10.10 -12.38 7.96
CA ALA A 214 10.39 -13.48 8.85
C ALA A 214 10.58 -12.95 10.27
N THR A 215 10.26 -13.78 11.25
CA THR A 215 10.52 -13.47 12.66
C THR A 215 10.70 -14.76 13.45
N LEU A 216 10.96 -14.62 14.75
CA LEU A 216 11.23 -15.70 15.66
C LEU A 216 10.13 -16.79 15.57
N GLY A 217 10.54 -18.01 15.28
CA GLY A 217 9.65 -19.17 15.31
C GLY A 217 10.35 -20.46 15.73
N GLU A 218 11.57 -20.38 16.25
CA GLU A 218 12.26 -21.51 16.88
C GLU A 218 12.41 -21.32 18.38
N ALA A 219 12.33 -22.43 19.11
CA ALA A 219 12.57 -22.51 20.55
C ALA A 219 11.79 -21.48 21.40
N VAL A 220 10.60 -21.07 20.95
CA VAL A 220 9.82 -20.02 21.64
C VAL A 220 9.16 -20.58 22.89
N GLN A 221 9.34 -19.89 24.02
CA GLN A 221 8.67 -20.27 25.27
C GLN A 221 7.16 -19.96 25.20
N CYS A 222 6.39 -21.03 25.04
CA CYS A 222 4.96 -20.99 24.75
C CYS A 222 4.11 -21.26 26.00
N LEU A 223 2.87 -20.75 26.00
CA LEU A 223 1.89 -21.12 27.02
C LEU A 223 1.39 -22.54 26.75
N SER A 224 1.06 -23.27 27.80
CA SER A 224 0.39 -24.57 27.71
C SER A 224 -1.07 -24.44 28.19
N SER A 225 -1.98 -25.16 27.55
CA SER A 225 -3.34 -25.32 28.05
C SER A 225 -3.35 -26.28 29.23
N ARG A 226 -4.15 -26.01 30.26
CA ARG A 226 -4.27 -26.87 31.45
C ARG A 226 -4.75 -28.29 31.15
N TYR A 227 -5.34 -28.50 29.98
CA TYR A 227 -5.80 -29.81 29.50
C TYR A 227 -4.65 -30.68 28.99
N LEU A 228 -3.44 -30.12 28.82
CA LEU A 228 -2.24 -30.87 28.45
C LEU A 228 -1.40 -31.16 29.71
N LEU A 229 -1.11 -32.45 29.94
CA LEU A 229 -0.24 -32.93 31.04
C LEU A 229 1.26 -32.57 30.88
N ARG A 230 1.60 -31.60 30.03
CA ARG A 230 2.99 -31.25 29.70
C ARG A 230 3.25 -29.80 30.07
N ASP A 231 4.21 -29.66 30.99
CA ASP A 231 4.76 -28.37 31.38
C ASP A 231 5.41 -27.67 30.18
N SER A 232 5.41 -26.33 30.24
CA SER A 232 5.77 -25.40 29.17
C SER A 232 6.92 -25.84 28.25
N ARG A 233 6.59 -26.36 27.06
CA ARG A 233 7.58 -26.75 26.05
C ARG A 233 7.88 -25.58 25.12
N ARG A 234 9.15 -25.38 24.82
CA ARG A 234 9.58 -24.55 23.70
C ARG A 234 9.03 -25.11 22.40
N GLN A 235 8.40 -24.27 21.58
CA GLN A 235 7.78 -24.69 20.32
C GLN A 235 8.51 -24.11 19.10
N TYR A 236 8.26 -24.74 17.97
CA TYR A 236 8.86 -24.44 16.67
C TYR A 236 7.76 -24.39 15.62
N GLY A 237 7.80 -23.41 14.73
CA GLY A 237 6.91 -23.35 13.57
C GLY A 237 6.72 -21.95 12.99
N THR A 238 6.34 -21.90 11.72
CA THR A 238 5.93 -20.65 11.06
C THR A 238 4.64 -20.07 11.63
N SER A 239 3.78 -20.87 12.28
CA SER A 239 2.57 -20.38 12.96
C SER A 239 2.90 -19.46 14.14
N ILE A 240 3.96 -19.79 14.89
CA ILE A 240 4.52 -18.96 15.97
C ILE A 240 5.02 -17.63 15.40
N ALA A 241 5.80 -17.70 14.32
CA ALA A 241 6.31 -16.50 13.66
C ALA A 241 5.16 -15.61 13.14
N ALA A 242 4.11 -16.18 12.54
CA ALA A 242 2.94 -15.44 12.08
C ALA A 242 2.22 -14.73 13.24
N ALA A 243 2.08 -15.38 14.41
CA ALA A 243 1.50 -14.76 15.60
C ALA A 243 2.36 -13.58 16.11
N ILE A 244 3.67 -13.73 16.14
CA ILE A 244 4.60 -12.66 16.52
C ILE A 244 4.49 -11.49 15.53
N ALA A 245 4.51 -11.74 14.22
CA ALA A 245 4.38 -10.71 13.20
C ALA A 245 3.03 -9.97 13.26
N ALA A 246 1.92 -10.67 13.50
CA ALA A 246 0.62 -10.04 13.74
C ALA A 246 0.65 -9.13 14.98
N GLY A 247 1.35 -9.53 16.04
CA GLY A 247 1.61 -8.68 17.20
C GLY A 247 2.47 -7.45 16.88
N ILE A 248 3.49 -7.59 16.04
CA ILE A 248 4.33 -6.46 15.59
C ILE A 248 3.48 -5.47 14.78
N ALA A 249 2.67 -5.96 13.83
CA ALA A 249 1.73 -5.14 13.06
C ALA A 249 0.75 -4.40 13.96
N ALA A 250 0.19 -5.08 14.97
CA ALA A 250 -0.69 -4.47 15.95
C ALA A 250 0.02 -3.37 16.74
N THR A 251 1.28 -3.59 17.12
CA THR A 251 2.10 -2.61 17.84
C THR A 251 2.36 -1.36 16.99
N ILE A 252 2.68 -1.53 15.70
CA ILE A 252 2.88 -0.43 14.74
C ILE A 252 1.58 0.37 14.58
N LEU A 253 0.47 -0.32 14.34
CA LEU A 253 -0.84 0.30 14.13
C LEU A 253 -1.33 1.03 15.38
N ASP A 254 -1.14 0.44 16.57
CA ASP A 254 -1.51 1.03 17.85
C ASP A 254 -0.67 2.28 18.16
N TYR A 255 0.65 2.23 17.90
CA TYR A 255 1.52 3.40 18.01
C TYR A 255 1.05 4.52 17.07
N ALA A 256 0.77 4.19 15.81
CA ALA A 256 0.34 5.14 14.79
C ALA A 256 -0.96 5.87 15.19
N ARG A 257 -1.95 5.12 15.66
CA ARG A 257 -3.23 5.68 16.15
C ARG A 257 -3.06 6.66 17.30
N GLN A 258 -2.05 6.45 18.15
CA GLN A 258 -1.92 7.22 19.38
C GLN A 258 -0.94 8.38 19.27
N ASN A 259 0.20 8.20 18.60
CA ASN A 259 1.32 9.14 18.66
C ASN A 259 1.55 9.96 17.39
N LEU A 260 0.96 9.56 16.26
CA LEU A 260 1.12 10.37 15.05
C LEU A 260 0.37 11.70 15.19
N PRO A 261 0.95 12.80 14.68
CA PRO A 261 0.25 14.08 14.59
C PRO A 261 -1.05 13.93 13.82
N MET A 262 -2.10 14.65 14.23
CA MET A 262 -3.44 14.54 13.62
C MET A 262 -3.39 14.72 12.09
N ALA A 263 -2.51 15.59 11.59
CA ALA A 263 -2.35 15.87 10.17
C ALA A 263 -1.87 14.67 9.31
N ALA A 264 -1.17 13.70 9.90
CA ALA A 264 -0.64 12.52 9.20
C ALA A 264 -1.27 11.20 9.67
N LYS A 265 -1.90 11.20 10.85
CA LYS A 265 -2.46 10.02 11.49
C LYS A 265 -3.43 9.27 10.57
N ASP A 266 -4.43 9.93 10.02
CA ASP A 266 -5.47 9.26 9.23
C ASP A 266 -4.94 8.64 7.94
N SER A 267 -4.02 9.32 7.25
CA SER A 267 -3.43 8.79 6.01
C SER A 267 -2.50 7.61 6.27
N VAL A 268 -1.67 7.71 7.31
CA VAL A 268 -0.74 6.63 7.67
C VAL A 268 -1.51 5.44 8.23
N VAL A 269 -2.48 5.64 9.12
CA VAL A 269 -3.31 4.56 9.66
C VAL A 269 -4.10 3.86 8.54
N ARG A 270 -4.65 4.61 7.58
CA ARG A 270 -5.33 4.01 6.42
C ARG A 270 -4.36 3.17 5.58
N SER A 271 -3.15 3.66 5.33
CA SER A 271 -2.12 2.91 4.59
C SER A 271 -1.65 1.67 5.36
N LEU A 272 -1.41 1.79 6.67
CA LEU A 272 -1.03 0.66 7.53
C LEU A 272 -2.11 -0.43 7.60
N LYS A 273 -3.36 -0.11 7.27
CA LYS A 273 -4.45 -1.10 7.17
C LYS A 273 -4.45 -1.85 5.84
N THR A 274 -3.70 -1.41 4.83
CA THR A 274 -3.52 -2.16 3.58
C THR A 274 -2.30 -3.08 3.68
N SER A 275 -2.30 -4.15 2.88
CA SER A 275 -1.19 -5.10 2.83
C SER A 275 0.13 -4.41 2.47
N GLU A 276 0.09 -3.52 1.48
CA GLU A 276 1.27 -2.79 0.98
C GLU A 276 1.83 -1.84 2.03
N GLY A 277 0.98 -1.04 2.69
CA GLY A 277 1.45 -0.09 3.69
C GLY A 277 1.99 -0.78 4.94
N MET A 278 1.39 -1.89 5.38
CA MET A 278 1.96 -2.68 6.48
C MET A 278 3.27 -3.35 6.07
N GLN A 279 3.40 -3.85 4.84
CA GLN A 279 4.67 -4.40 4.34
C GLN A 279 5.76 -3.34 4.23
N ALA A 280 5.44 -2.10 3.83
CA ALA A 280 6.37 -0.98 3.87
C ALA A 280 6.79 -0.64 5.32
N ALA A 281 5.86 -0.67 6.28
CA ALA A 281 6.18 -0.50 7.69
C ALA A 281 7.04 -1.65 8.25
N PHE A 282 6.82 -2.88 7.80
CA PHE A 282 7.63 -4.02 8.18
C PHE A 282 9.08 -3.90 7.72
N GLN A 283 9.35 -3.28 6.56
CA GLN A 283 10.72 -3.00 6.14
C GLN A 283 11.46 -2.09 7.13
N LEU A 284 10.77 -1.11 7.73
CA LEU A 284 11.36 -0.21 8.73
C LEU A 284 11.83 -0.93 9.99
N VAL A 285 11.20 -2.06 10.31
CA VAL A 285 11.54 -2.93 11.46
C VAL A 285 12.30 -4.18 11.03
N SER A 286 12.79 -4.29 9.80
CA SER A 286 13.45 -5.50 9.32
C SER A 286 14.93 -5.28 8.97
N GLU A 287 15.72 -6.34 9.06
CA GLU A 287 17.05 -6.47 8.47
C GLU A 287 17.04 -7.62 7.45
N GLU A 288 17.78 -7.47 6.34
CA GLU A 288 17.90 -8.54 5.36
C GLU A 288 18.97 -9.56 5.79
N VAL A 289 18.56 -10.81 5.98
CA VAL A 289 19.43 -11.94 6.33
C VAL A 289 19.14 -13.10 5.38
N ASN A 290 20.10 -13.44 4.52
CA ASN A 290 19.99 -14.57 3.57
C ASN A 290 18.70 -14.54 2.71
N GLY A 291 18.27 -13.34 2.27
CA GLY A 291 17.06 -13.15 1.46
C GLY A 291 15.75 -13.07 2.27
N TYR A 292 15.80 -13.12 3.59
CA TYR A 292 14.68 -12.90 4.50
C TYR A 292 14.72 -11.52 5.12
N HIS A 293 13.55 -10.94 5.35
CA HIS A 293 13.39 -9.66 6.04
C HIS A 293 13.07 -9.97 7.51
N TYR A 294 14.11 -10.16 8.31
CA TYR A 294 14.01 -10.54 9.71
C TYR A 294 13.58 -9.36 10.56
N MET A 295 12.45 -9.50 11.27
CA MET A 295 11.85 -8.44 12.05
C MET A 295 12.52 -8.26 13.42
N ILE A 296 12.99 -7.04 13.63
CA ILE A 296 13.63 -6.50 14.82
C ILE A 296 12.84 -5.24 15.24
N PRO A 297 11.74 -5.38 16.01
CA PRO A 297 10.85 -4.27 16.33
C PRO A 297 11.55 -3.04 16.95
N TRP A 298 12.59 -3.28 17.74
CA TRP A 298 13.40 -2.22 18.37
C TRP A 298 14.35 -1.49 17.40
N LYS A 299 14.41 -1.88 16.12
CA LYS A 299 15.03 -1.06 15.07
C LYS A 299 14.24 0.22 14.86
N LEU A 300 12.91 0.17 14.94
CA LEU A 300 12.05 1.36 14.89
C LEU A 300 11.73 1.87 16.30
N PHE A 301 11.22 1.00 17.18
CA PHE A 301 10.78 1.35 18.52
C PHE A 301 11.89 1.17 19.54
N ASN A 302 12.78 2.16 19.65
CA ASN A 302 13.85 2.17 20.64
C ASN A 302 13.72 3.38 21.57
N GLU A 303 13.76 3.16 22.89
CA GLU A 303 13.64 4.23 23.89
C GLU A 303 14.69 5.33 23.76
N ASN A 304 15.84 5.03 23.15
CA ASN A 304 16.89 6.00 22.87
C ASN A 304 16.61 6.86 21.63
N LYS A 305 15.58 6.55 20.84
CA LYS A 305 15.18 7.31 19.66
C LYS A 305 14.06 8.29 20.00
N PRO A 306 14.11 9.54 19.50
CA PRO A 306 13.04 10.49 19.73
C PRO A 306 11.77 10.04 19.00
N LYS A 307 10.59 10.32 19.57
CA LYS A 307 9.30 10.00 18.93
C LYS A 307 9.15 10.57 17.52
N SER A 308 9.78 11.71 17.22
CA SER A 308 9.79 12.33 15.88
C SER A 308 10.38 11.40 14.83
N PHE A 309 11.46 10.68 15.14
CA PHE A 309 12.08 9.70 14.23
C PHE A 309 11.10 8.60 13.84
N ILE A 310 10.39 8.04 14.83
CA ILE A 310 9.41 6.96 14.60
C ILE A 310 8.26 7.49 13.74
N ASN A 311 7.80 8.71 14.02
CA ASN A 311 6.71 9.34 13.29
C ASN A 311 7.10 9.62 11.82
N GLU A 312 8.30 10.14 11.58
CA GLU A 312 8.81 10.41 10.23
C GLU A 312 8.96 9.13 9.41
N ALA A 313 9.52 8.07 10.01
CA ALA A 313 9.67 6.78 9.35
C ALA A 313 8.31 6.21 8.90
N LEU A 314 7.31 6.21 9.80
CA LEU A 314 5.96 5.74 9.47
C LEU A 314 5.24 6.63 8.46
N CYS A 315 5.54 7.92 8.38
CA CYS A 315 5.00 8.78 7.32
C CYS A 315 5.60 8.49 5.93
N GLY A 316 6.81 7.93 5.88
CA GLY A 316 7.52 7.64 4.63
C GLY A 316 6.97 6.47 3.81
N ILE A 317 6.13 5.61 4.38
CA ILE A 317 5.65 4.36 3.75
C ILE A 317 4.70 4.56 2.57
N LEU A 318 4.25 5.77 2.29
CA LEU A 318 3.28 6.06 1.23
C LEU A 318 3.93 6.02 -0.17
N GLY A 319 4.88 5.09 -0.43
CA GLY A 319 6.14 5.31 -1.19
C GLY A 319 6.76 4.26 -2.17
N ASP A 320 6.37 2.95 -2.27
CA ASP A 320 6.97 1.90 -3.21
C ASP A 320 6.10 0.64 -3.76
N ASN A 321 6.15 0.24 -5.06
CA ASN A 321 5.55 -0.76 -6.01
C ASN A 321 6.28 -0.47 -7.41
N ALA A 322 6.19 -1.19 -8.56
CA ALA A 322 6.48 -0.68 -9.96
C ALA A 322 6.44 -1.85 -10.98
N ASN A 323 5.50 -1.91 -11.95
CA ASN A 323 5.65 -2.53 -13.32
C ASN A 323 4.36 -2.63 -14.19
N THR A 324 3.27 -1.91 -13.88
CA THR A 324 2.13 -1.68 -14.80
C THR A 324 1.98 -0.21 -15.19
N PHE A 325 1.95 0.09 -16.50
CA PHE A 325 1.57 1.40 -17.04
C PHE A 325 0.08 1.67 -16.80
N THR A 326 -0.32 2.91 -16.53
CA THR A 326 -1.72 3.24 -16.21
C THR A 326 -2.07 4.65 -16.67
N LEU A 327 -3.22 4.81 -17.34
CA LEU A 327 -3.86 6.12 -17.54
C LEU A 327 -4.44 6.56 -16.20
N PHE A 328 -4.17 7.79 -15.81
CA PHE A 328 -4.42 8.20 -14.44
C PHE A 328 -5.85 8.72 -14.24
N ASP A 329 -6.85 7.83 -14.08
CA ASP A 329 -8.22 8.18 -13.61
C ASP A 329 -9.09 6.99 -13.09
N ASP A 330 -8.48 5.83 -12.78
CA ASP A 330 -9.20 4.56 -12.58
C ASP A 330 -9.92 4.31 -11.23
N GLU A 331 -10.04 5.30 -10.33
CA GLU A 331 -10.81 5.08 -9.08
C GLU A 331 -12.31 5.34 -9.28
N ILE A 332 -13.13 4.27 -9.26
CA ILE A 332 -14.55 4.41 -8.90
C ILE A 332 -14.62 4.80 -7.42
N VAL A 333 -14.59 6.09 -7.16
CA VAL A 333 -14.77 6.66 -5.82
C VAL A 333 -16.25 6.50 -5.43
N ARG A 334 -16.54 5.65 -4.44
CA ARG A 334 -17.91 5.39 -3.94
C ARG A 334 -18.57 6.58 -3.23
N ASP A 335 -17.87 7.71 -3.09
CA ASP A 335 -18.32 8.91 -2.35
C ASP A 335 -18.33 10.18 -3.22
N LEU A 336 -18.90 10.08 -4.44
CA LEU A 336 -18.94 11.16 -5.43
C LEU A 336 -19.65 12.45 -4.98
N LEU A 337 -20.55 12.40 -3.99
CA LEU A 337 -21.48 13.51 -3.73
C LEU A 337 -20.88 14.74 -3.04
N THR A 338 -19.78 14.61 -2.28
CA THR A 338 -19.20 15.73 -1.51
C THR A 338 -17.99 16.34 -2.18
N VAL A 339 -17.15 15.52 -2.83
CA VAL A 339 -15.97 15.97 -3.59
C VAL A 339 -16.40 16.69 -4.88
N SER A 340 -17.42 16.17 -5.59
CA SER A 340 -18.01 16.84 -6.76
C SER A 340 -18.39 18.27 -6.44
N LYS A 341 -19.11 18.51 -5.33
CA LYS A 341 -19.60 19.85 -4.97
C LYS A 341 -18.52 20.91 -4.75
N SER A 342 -17.32 20.52 -4.31
CA SER A 342 -16.22 21.48 -4.09
C SER A 342 -15.51 21.80 -5.40
N THR A 343 -15.31 20.81 -6.25
CA THR A 343 -14.83 20.99 -7.63
C THR A 343 -15.80 21.85 -8.43
N ASP A 344 -17.11 21.58 -8.31
CA ASP A 344 -18.16 22.35 -8.97
C ASP A 344 -18.14 23.82 -8.52
N ARG A 345 -17.92 24.09 -7.23
CA ARG A 345 -17.75 25.46 -6.71
C ARG A 345 -16.48 26.14 -7.21
N TRP A 346 -15.37 25.41 -7.33
CA TRP A 346 -14.13 25.98 -7.88
C TRP A 346 -14.30 26.34 -9.34
N PHE A 347 -14.92 25.46 -10.12
CA PHE A 347 -15.25 25.75 -11.51
C PHE A 347 -16.29 26.85 -11.65
N GLN A 348 -17.27 26.93 -10.75
CA GLN A 348 -18.19 28.06 -10.72
C GLN A 348 -17.44 29.37 -10.47
N TRP A 349 -16.52 29.39 -9.49
CA TRP A 349 -15.66 30.55 -9.24
C TRP A 349 -14.80 30.90 -10.45
N LEU A 350 -14.22 29.89 -11.12
CA LEU A 350 -13.40 30.05 -12.31
C LEU A 350 -14.23 30.69 -13.44
N ASP A 351 -15.40 30.13 -13.72
CA ASP A 351 -16.31 30.61 -14.77
C ASP A 351 -16.82 32.03 -14.48
N GLU A 352 -16.98 32.40 -13.20
CA GLU A 352 -17.40 33.74 -12.79
C GLU A 352 -16.26 34.78 -12.90
N ARG A 353 -15.02 34.39 -12.59
CA ARG A 353 -13.89 35.34 -12.45
C ARG A 353 -12.97 35.42 -13.65
N VAL A 354 -12.68 34.29 -14.30
CA VAL A 354 -11.70 34.23 -15.39
C VAL A 354 -12.11 35.08 -16.60
N PRO A 355 -13.39 35.11 -17.05
CA PRO A 355 -13.81 35.99 -18.13
C PRO A 355 -13.57 37.48 -17.85
N GLN A 356 -13.65 37.91 -16.59
CA GLN A 356 -13.46 39.31 -16.19
C GLN A 356 -12.00 39.79 -16.35
N VAL A 357 -11.04 38.86 -16.47
CA VAL A 357 -9.60 39.14 -16.57
C VAL A 357 -9.07 38.93 -18.00
N ILE A 358 -9.84 38.25 -18.86
CA ILE A 358 -9.39 37.85 -20.21
C ILE A 358 -9.57 38.94 -21.25
N ASP A 359 -10.49 39.88 -21.04
CA ASP A 359 -10.77 40.95 -22.01
C ASP A 359 -9.52 41.81 -22.31
N ASP A 360 -8.55 41.88 -21.38
CA ASP A 360 -7.29 42.59 -21.55
C ASP A 360 -6.17 41.78 -22.27
N CYS A 361 -6.38 40.48 -22.54
CA CYS A 361 -5.33 39.56 -23.01
C CYS A 361 -5.40 39.20 -24.51
N LEU A 362 -6.39 39.70 -25.24
CA LEU A 362 -6.69 39.30 -26.62
C LEU A 362 -5.66 39.76 -27.67
N GLU A 363 -4.74 40.67 -27.32
CA GLU A 363 -3.72 41.20 -28.23
C GLU A 363 -2.37 40.47 -28.17
N THR A 364 -2.23 39.44 -27.33
CA THR A 364 -0.98 38.68 -27.18
C THR A 364 -0.99 37.36 -27.96
N PRO A 365 0.18 36.85 -28.42
CA PRO A 365 0.27 35.52 -29.00
C PRO A 365 -0.29 34.46 -28.04
N LYS A 366 -1.18 33.61 -28.56
CA LYS A 366 -1.82 32.56 -27.77
C LYS A 366 -0.83 31.46 -27.41
N VAL A 367 -0.92 31.00 -26.17
CA VAL A 367 -0.18 29.83 -25.69
C VAL A 367 -0.69 28.58 -26.43
N LYS A 368 0.23 27.79 -26.98
CA LYS A 368 -0.05 26.52 -27.65
C LYS A 368 0.22 25.36 -26.70
N ILE A 369 -0.75 24.47 -26.53
CA ILE A 369 -0.67 23.32 -25.63
C ILE A 369 -0.91 22.02 -26.41
N ALA A 370 0.04 21.09 -26.35
CA ALA A 370 -0.11 19.74 -26.88
C ALA A 370 -0.57 18.76 -25.80
N ILE A 371 -1.54 17.90 -26.14
CA ILE A 371 -2.07 16.83 -25.31
C ILE A 371 -1.69 15.50 -25.95
N LEU A 372 -0.94 14.65 -25.24
CA LEU A 372 -0.65 13.28 -25.67
C LEU A 372 -1.54 12.33 -24.88
N ASP A 373 -2.55 11.75 -25.52
CA ASP A 373 -3.61 10.98 -24.84
C ASP A 373 -4.34 10.01 -25.80
N THR A 374 -5.54 9.54 -25.43
CA THR A 374 -6.34 8.56 -26.19
C THR A 374 -7.04 9.11 -27.44
N GLY A 375 -6.97 10.42 -27.67
CA GLY A 375 -7.60 11.13 -28.79
C GLY A 375 -8.52 12.25 -28.35
N ILE A 376 -9.42 12.69 -29.24
CA ILE A 376 -10.46 13.67 -28.96
C ILE A 376 -11.73 13.42 -29.79
N ASP A 377 -12.87 13.26 -29.11
CA ASP A 377 -14.16 13.24 -29.80
C ASP A 377 -14.62 14.65 -30.19
N LEU A 378 -14.39 15.01 -31.45
CA LEU A 378 -14.81 16.29 -32.03
C LEU A 378 -16.34 16.45 -32.14
N LYS A 379 -17.13 15.37 -31.95
CA LYS A 379 -18.59 15.42 -31.97
C LYS A 379 -19.17 15.79 -30.61
N ASN A 380 -18.42 15.62 -29.53
CA ASN A 380 -18.79 16.06 -28.19
C ASN A 380 -19.22 17.54 -28.22
N ASP A 381 -20.37 17.86 -27.62
CA ASP A 381 -20.98 19.19 -27.76
C ASP A 381 -20.06 20.32 -27.27
N PHE A 382 -19.36 20.13 -26.16
CA PHE A 382 -18.46 21.14 -25.61
C PHE A 382 -17.22 21.33 -26.49
N ILE A 383 -16.63 20.25 -26.98
CA ILE A 383 -15.50 20.30 -27.92
C ILE A 383 -15.93 20.94 -29.24
N ARG A 384 -17.12 20.61 -29.75
CA ARG A 384 -17.65 21.13 -31.01
C ARG A 384 -17.78 22.66 -30.97
N VAL A 385 -18.30 23.21 -29.87
CA VAL A 385 -18.41 24.66 -29.68
C VAL A 385 -17.04 25.34 -29.62
N ASN A 386 -16.02 24.65 -29.11
CA ASN A 386 -14.66 25.17 -28.94
C ASN A 386 -13.68 24.75 -30.05
N LYS A 387 -14.18 24.10 -31.11
CA LYS A 387 -13.36 23.44 -32.14
C LYS A 387 -12.36 24.37 -32.82
N THR A 388 -12.66 25.67 -32.91
CA THR A 388 -11.77 26.67 -33.53
C THR A 388 -10.42 26.81 -32.81
N ARG A 389 -10.34 26.39 -31.54
CA ARG A 389 -9.11 26.35 -30.73
C ARG A 389 -8.31 25.05 -30.89
N ILE A 390 -8.89 24.02 -31.53
CA ILE A 390 -8.15 22.80 -31.85
C ILE A 390 -7.40 23.04 -33.18
N LYS A 391 -6.09 23.21 -33.11
CA LYS A 391 -5.25 23.64 -34.26
C LYS A 391 -4.51 22.50 -34.96
N GLY A 392 -4.33 21.36 -34.30
CA GLY A 392 -3.65 20.20 -34.87
C GLY A 392 -4.13 18.89 -34.28
N LEU A 393 -4.22 17.87 -35.13
CA LEU A 393 -4.61 16.51 -34.80
C LEU A 393 -3.67 15.55 -35.53
N GLU A 394 -3.03 14.66 -34.79
CA GLU A 394 -2.21 13.60 -35.37
C GLU A 394 -2.40 12.31 -34.57
N SER A 395 -2.30 11.18 -35.25
CA SER A 395 -2.45 9.85 -34.63
C SER A 395 -1.29 8.95 -35.01
N TRP A 396 -0.75 8.26 -34.02
CA TRP A 396 0.20 7.15 -34.18
C TRP A 396 -0.47 5.79 -33.95
N ILE A 397 -1.80 5.78 -33.96
CA ILE A 397 -2.61 4.57 -33.95
C ILE A 397 -3.01 4.24 -35.39
N ASP A 398 -2.68 3.02 -35.82
CA ASP A 398 -2.94 2.51 -37.17
C ASP A 398 -4.38 1.97 -37.29
N ASP A 399 -5.36 2.86 -37.15
CA ASP A 399 -6.79 2.54 -37.27
C ASP A 399 -7.53 3.44 -38.28
N GLY A 400 -6.79 4.24 -39.05
CA GLY A 400 -7.33 5.18 -40.02
C GLY A 400 -8.07 6.38 -39.40
N ASN A 401 -8.11 6.50 -38.07
CA ASN A 401 -8.80 7.58 -37.37
C ASN A 401 -7.81 8.54 -36.71
N LYS A 402 -7.70 9.75 -37.28
CA LYS A 402 -6.77 10.78 -36.81
C LYS A 402 -7.13 11.41 -35.47
N SER A 403 -8.38 11.29 -35.01
CA SER A 403 -8.82 11.98 -33.79
C SER A 403 -9.64 11.12 -32.84
N GLY A 404 -10.09 9.93 -33.23
CA GLY A 404 -11.05 9.15 -32.45
C GLY A 404 -10.62 8.91 -31.02
N ASP A 405 -11.55 9.01 -30.08
CA ASP A 405 -11.33 8.69 -28.68
C ASP A 405 -12.36 7.67 -28.23
N LEU A 406 -11.96 6.40 -28.19
CA LEU A 406 -12.82 5.30 -27.75
C LEU A 406 -12.83 5.14 -26.23
N PHE A 407 -11.83 5.69 -25.55
CA PHE A 407 -11.67 5.56 -24.10
C PHE A 407 -12.28 6.75 -23.35
N GLY A 408 -12.27 7.95 -23.94
CA GLY A 408 -12.90 9.17 -23.40
C GLY A 408 -11.98 10.04 -22.55
N HIS A 409 -10.79 9.54 -22.17
CA HIS A 409 -9.85 10.27 -21.30
C HIS A 409 -9.24 11.49 -22.01
N GLY A 410 -8.76 11.34 -23.24
CA GLY A 410 -8.23 12.46 -24.02
C GLY A 410 -9.28 13.55 -24.28
N THR A 411 -10.53 13.17 -24.54
CA THR A 411 -11.66 14.11 -24.65
C THR A 411 -11.91 14.85 -23.34
N HIS A 412 -11.80 14.17 -22.19
CA HIS A 412 -11.92 14.79 -20.87
C HIS A 412 -10.79 15.79 -20.60
N THR A 413 -9.53 15.38 -20.82
CA THR A 413 -8.33 16.24 -20.68
C THR A 413 -8.45 17.49 -21.56
N ALA A 414 -8.83 17.33 -22.83
CA ALA A 414 -9.03 18.45 -23.75
C ALA A 414 -10.15 19.39 -23.28
N GLY A 415 -11.27 18.85 -22.80
CA GLY A 415 -12.37 19.63 -22.24
C GLY A 415 -11.95 20.46 -21.03
N LEU A 416 -11.17 19.89 -20.12
CA LEU A 416 -10.62 20.61 -18.96
C LEU A 416 -9.71 21.76 -19.40
N LEU A 417 -8.74 21.50 -20.29
CA LEU A 417 -7.83 22.54 -20.80
C LEU A 417 -8.58 23.67 -21.50
N LEU A 418 -9.57 23.35 -22.33
CA LEU A 418 -10.39 24.35 -22.99
C LEU A 418 -11.18 25.22 -22.01
N ARG A 419 -11.51 24.71 -20.82
CA ARG A 419 -12.20 25.46 -19.75
C ARG A 419 -11.23 26.28 -18.89
N VAL A 420 -10.10 25.72 -18.49
CA VAL A 420 -9.14 26.40 -17.57
C VAL A 420 -8.18 27.34 -18.29
N ALA A 421 -7.87 27.08 -19.57
CA ALA A 421 -7.05 27.92 -20.44
C ALA A 421 -7.88 28.39 -21.64
N PRO A 422 -8.86 29.29 -21.42
CA PRO A 422 -9.85 29.69 -22.44
C PRO A 422 -9.24 30.37 -23.68
N THR A 423 -8.03 30.91 -23.59
CA THR A 423 -7.34 31.57 -24.72
C THR A 423 -6.34 30.68 -25.45
N ALA A 424 -6.01 29.50 -24.91
CA ALA A 424 -4.98 28.63 -25.48
C ALA A 424 -5.45 27.92 -26.75
N ASP A 425 -4.50 27.69 -27.66
CA ASP A 425 -4.67 26.84 -28.84
C ASP A 425 -4.19 25.42 -28.51
N ILE A 426 -4.99 24.41 -28.83
CA ILE A 426 -4.79 23.02 -28.43
C ILE A 426 -4.40 22.15 -29.62
N TYR A 427 -3.40 21.31 -29.42
CA TYR A 427 -2.92 20.28 -30.34
C TYR A 427 -3.13 18.92 -29.69
N VAL A 428 -3.74 17.96 -30.39
CA VAL A 428 -4.00 16.63 -29.82
C VAL A 428 -3.20 15.59 -30.60
N ALA A 429 -2.33 14.90 -29.88
CA ALA A 429 -1.56 13.77 -30.34
C ALA A 429 -2.18 12.49 -29.76
N ARG A 430 -2.80 11.69 -30.62
CA ARG A 430 -3.36 10.39 -30.24
C ARG A 430 -2.25 9.35 -30.23
N VAL A 431 -1.85 8.93 -29.04
CA VAL A 431 -0.75 7.96 -28.83
C VAL A 431 -1.25 6.61 -28.32
N VAL A 432 -2.51 6.53 -27.90
CA VAL A 432 -3.14 5.29 -27.41
C VAL A 432 -4.54 5.13 -28.00
N ALA A 433 -4.91 3.91 -28.39
CA ALA A 433 -6.27 3.62 -28.79
C ALA A 433 -7.17 3.35 -27.57
N ASN A 434 -6.62 2.59 -26.60
CA ASN A 434 -7.31 2.02 -25.43
C ASN A 434 -6.49 2.26 -24.15
N LYS A 435 -6.73 1.54 -23.05
CA LYS A 435 -5.92 1.65 -21.81
C LYS A 435 -4.46 1.18 -21.93
N HIS A 436 -4.05 0.60 -23.06
CA HIS A 436 -2.77 -0.09 -23.20
C HIS A 436 -1.95 0.60 -24.28
N LEU A 437 -0.72 0.99 -23.92
CA LEU A 437 0.24 1.59 -24.82
C LEU A 437 1.12 0.49 -25.39
N ASP A 438 1.00 0.27 -26.70
CA ASP A 438 1.63 -0.87 -27.36
C ASP A 438 3.06 -0.57 -27.85
N LYS A 439 3.44 0.71 -28.04
CA LYS A 439 4.74 1.10 -28.63
C LYS A 439 5.28 2.44 -28.05
N PRO A 440 6.36 2.43 -27.25
CA PRO A 440 7.03 3.64 -26.75
C PRO A 440 7.45 4.63 -27.86
N GLU A 441 7.80 4.11 -29.04
CA GLU A 441 8.13 4.88 -30.25
C GLU A 441 7.02 5.87 -30.64
N ASN A 442 5.74 5.50 -30.44
CA ASN A 442 4.60 6.37 -30.74
C ASN A 442 4.61 7.62 -29.86
N ILE A 443 4.99 7.49 -28.59
CA ILE A 443 5.09 8.60 -27.65
C ILE A 443 6.24 9.51 -28.05
N ALA A 444 7.41 8.93 -28.35
CA ALA A 444 8.57 9.69 -28.81
C ALA A 444 8.25 10.52 -30.06
N ASN A 445 7.60 9.90 -31.06
CA ASN A 445 7.20 10.59 -32.28
C ASN A 445 6.13 11.67 -32.04
N ALA A 446 5.22 11.46 -31.10
CA ALA A 446 4.25 12.47 -30.70
C ALA A 446 4.90 13.69 -30.01
N ILE A 447 5.92 13.47 -29.16
CA ILE A 447 6.70 14.55 -28.55
C ILE A 447 7.45 15.34 -29.64
N ARG A 448 8.06 14.65 -30.60
CA ARG A 448 8.74 15.31 -31.74
C ARG A 448 7.76 16.12 -32.58
N TRP A 449 6.59 15.58 -32.90
CA TRP A 449 5.55 16.31 -33.63
C TRP A 449 5.09 17.56 -32.88
N ALA A 450 4.85 17.47 -31.56
CA ALA A 450 4.52 18.64 -30.76
C ALA A 450 5.64 19.70 -30.81
N THR A 451 6.89 19.24 -30.78
CA THR A 451 8.10 20.06 -30.89
C THR A 451 8.27 20.71 -32.28
N GLU A 452 7.78 20.06 -33.34
CA GLU A 452 7.71 20.63 -34.69
C GLU A 452 6.57 21.65 -34.84
N LYS A 453 5.47 21.48 -34.10
CA LYS A 453 4.38 22.45 -34.05
C LYS A 453 4.70 23.70 -33.23
N ASP A 454 5.89 23.75 -32.64
CA ASP A 454 6.37 24.91 -31.88
C ASP A 454 5.38 25.25 -30.77
N VAL A 455 4.99 24.22 -29.99
CA VAL A 455 4.09 24.39 -28.84
C VAL A 455 4.86 24.89 -27.63
N ASP A 456 4.17 25.63 -26.76
CA ASP A 456 4.78 26.14 -25.52
C ASP A 456 4.74 25.08 -24.41
N ILE A 457 3.68 24.25 -24.40
CA ILE A 457 3.43 23.26 -23.35
C ILE A 457 3.07 21.90 -23.94
N ILE A 458 3.60 20.82 -23.38
CA ILE A 458 3.18 19.44 -23.64
C ILE A 458 2.64 18.85 -22.33
N THR A 459 1.47 18.21 -22.35
CA THR A 459 0.93 17.47 -21.20
C THR A 459 0.81 15.98 -21.51
N MET A 460 1.24 15.16 -20.55
CA MET A 460 1.21 13.70 -20.60
C MET A 460 0.55 13.14 -19.34
N SER A 461 -0.67 12.64 -19.49
CA SER A 461 -1.49 12.12 -18.38
C SER A 461 -1.31 10.61 -18.20
N PHE A 462 -0.06 10.16 -18.32
CA PHE A 462 0.31 8.75 -18.28
C PHE A 462 1.74 8.55 -17.77
N GLY A 463 2.11 7.32 -17.43
CA GLY A 463 3.48 7.02 -17.04
C GLY A 463 3.81 5.53 -16.97
N PHE A 464 5.07 5.23 -17.23
CA PHE A 464 5.71 3.93 -17.11
C PHE A 464 6.30 3.75 -15.70
N PRO A 465 6.24 2.55 -15.12
CA PRO A 465 6.78 2.28 -13.78
C PRO A 465 8.31 2.42 -13.69
N LYS A 466 9.02 2.11 -14.77
CA LYS A 466 10.47 2.23 -14.90
C LYS A 466 10.82 2.69 -16.30
N ARG A 467 12.01 3.27 -16.43
CA ARG A 467 12.66 3.53 -17.72
C ARG A 467 13.13 2.19 -18.30
N ASP A 468 13.09 2.04 -19.62
CA ASP A 468 13.77 0.90 -20.27
C ASP A 468 15.26 1.21 -20.32
N ASP A 469 16.07 0.36 -19.70
CA ASP A 469 17.51 0.59 -19.49
C ASP A 469 18.37 0.22 -20.73
N ASP A 470 17.72 -0.23 -21.81
CA ASP A 470 18.38 -0.55 -23.07
C ASP A 470 18.90 0.71 -23.78
N GLN A 471 20.02 0.57 -24.51
CA GLN A 471 20.63 1.65 -25.29
C GLN A 471 19.70 2.07 -26.44
N GLY A 472 18.73 2.94 -26.19
CA GLY A 472 17.79 3.39 -27.23
C GLY A 472 16.49 4.01 -26.75
N ASP A 473 16.41 4.56 -25.53
CA ASP A 473 15.17 5.18 -25.02
C ASP A 473 14.76 6.41 -25.86
N GLU A 474 13.91 6.17 -26.85
CA GLU A 474 13.44 7.18 -27.79
C GLU A 474 12.61 8.27 -27.12
N ILE A 475 11.88 7.93 -26.05
CA ILE A 475 11.08 8.88 -25.29
C ILE A 475 12.01 9.88 -24.61
N TYR A 476 13.11 9.41 -24.00
CA TYR A 476 14.10 10.29 -23.39
C TYR A 476 14.72 11.22 -24.41
N ASN A 477 15.12 10.71 -25.58
CA ASN A 477 15.69 11.53 -26.65
C ASN A 477 14.70 12.61 -27.13
N ALA A 478 13.43 12.25 -27.35
CA ALA A 478 12.41 13.21 -27.74
C ALA A 478 12.16 14.28 -26.66
N ILE A 479 12.20 13.90 -25.37
CA ILE A 479 12.11 14.84 -24.24
C ILE A 479 13.30 15.80 -24.23
N GLN A 480 14.52 15.31 -24.47
CA GLN A 480 15.70 16.17 -24.57
C GLN A 480 15.59 17.16 -25.74
N GLU A 481 15.10 16.72 -26.90
CA GLU A 481 14.86 17.59 -28.05
C GLU A 481 13.86 18.71 -27.71
N ALA A 482 12.73 18.37 -27.09
CA ALA A 482 11.71 19.32 -26.66
C ALA A 482 12.23 20.29 -25.59
N TYR A 483 12.99 19.77 -24.62
CA TYR A 483 13.60 20.56 -23.54
C TYR A 483 14.59 21.60 -24.08
N HIS A 484 15.45 21.22 -25.04
CA HIS A 484 16.38 22.17 -25.67
C HIS A 484 15.68 23.26 -26.49
N LYS A 485 14.43 23.04 -26.93
CA LYS A 485 13.58 24.08 -27.52
C LYS A 485 12.80 24.91 -26.50
N SER A 486 13.08 24.77 -25.21
CA SER A 486 12.41 25.48 -24.11
C SER A 486 10.90 25.20 -23.99
N ILE A 487 10.45 24.02 -24.43
CA ILE A 487 9.07 23.58 -24.29
C ILE A 487 8.84 23.08 -22.85
N ILE A 488 7.77 23.55 -22.20
CA ILE A 488 7.42 23.12 -20.85
C ILE A 488 6.64 21.81 -20.94
N MET A 489 7.14 20.76 -20.28
CA MET A 489 6.49 19.46 -20.32
C MET A 489 5.92 19.12 -18.94
N PHE A 490 4.65 18.70 -18.89
CA PHE A 490 4.01 18.17 -17.69
C PHE A 490 3.79 16.68 -17.83
N ALA A 491 4.09 15.93 -16.77
CA ALA A 491 3.76 14.51 -16.70
C ALA A 491 3.18 14.15 -15.33
N ALA A 492 2.19 13.27 -15.35
CA ALA A 492 1.53 12.77 -14.15
C ALA A 492 2.43 11.77 -13.39
N ALA A 493 2.55 11.97 -12.07
CA ALA A 493 3.55 11.28 -11.26
C ALA A 493 3.26 9.79 -11.00
N SER A 494 1.99 9.40 -10.78
CA SER A 494 1.45 8.02 -10.63
C SER A 494 0.10 8.07 -9.88
N ASN A 495 -0.84 7.15 -10.15
CA ASN A 495 -2.02 6.91 -9.29
C ASN A 495 -1.77 5.83 -8.23
N ASN A 496 -0.60 5.21 -8.23
CA ASN A 496 -0.28 4.14 -7.30
C ASN A 496 0.18 4.68 -5.92
N GLY A 497 -0.07 5.96 -5.65
CA GLY A 497 0.58 6.68 -4.55
C GLY A 497 2.08 6.73 -4.78
N GLY A 498 2.85 6.89 -3.71
CA GLY A 498 4.28 6.71 -3.84
C GLY A 498 4.64 5.27 -4.17
N ASN A 499 3.71 4.30 -4.09
CA ASN A 499 3.98 2.93 -4.45
C ASN A 499 4.78 2.83 -5.77
N LEU A 500 4.34 3.14 -6.99
CA LEU A 500 5.25 2.89 -8.15
C LEU A 500 6.61 3.66 -8.27
N GLY A 501 7.06 4.41 -7.26
CA GLY A 501 7.98 5.51 -7.44
C GLY A 501 7.33 6.58 -8.32
N ILE A 502 8.08 7.62 -8.69
CA ILE A 502 7.58 8.54 -9.72
C ILE A 502 7.69 7.83 -11.07
N ALA A 503 6.57 7.75 -11.79
CA ALA A 503 6.53 7.13 -13.10
C ALA A 503 7.45 7.85 -14.09
N TYR A 504 8.11 7.10 -14.95
CA TYR A 504 8.79 7.61 -16.15
C TYR A 504 7.73 8.06 -17.19
N PRO A 505 7.85 9.22 -17.84
CA PRO A 505 8.95 10.18 -17.77
C PRO A 505 8.81 11.26 -16.68
N ALA A 506 7.76 11.27 -15.85
CA ALA A 506 7.58 12.28 -14.79
C ALA A 506 8.72 12.33 -13.74
N ASN A 507 9.55 11.29 -13.67
CA ASN A 507 10.74 11.23 -12.83
C ASN A 507 11.98 11.94 -13.43
N LEU A 508 11.93 12.34 -14.69
CA LEU A 508 12.99 13.09 -15.35
C LEU A 508 13.00 14.56 -14.90
N PRO A 509 14.19 15.16 -14.70
CA PRO A 509 14.31 16.56 -14.26
C PRO A 509 13.81 17.59 -15.28
N GLU A 510 13.73 17.23 -16.55
CA GLU A 510 13.28 18.10 -17.66
C GLU A 510 11.77 18.38 -17.62
N LEU A 511 11.00 17.63 -16.82
CA LEU A 511 9.54 17.74 -16.76
C LEU A 511 9.05 18.37 -15.45
N VAL A 512 7.95 19.10 -15.57
CA VAL A 512 7.11 19.50 -14.45
C VAL A 512 6.20 18.34 -14.04
N ARG A 513 6.60 17.66 -12.98
CA ARG A 513 5.82 16.57 -12.38
C ARG A 513 4.59 17.09 -11.63
N LEU A 514 3.45 16.42 -11.81
CA LEU A 514 2.18 16.73 -11.14
C LEU A 514 1.70 15.54 -10.29
N TRP A 515 1.26 15.80 -9.06
CA TRP A 515 0.62 14.81 -8.19
C TRP A 515 -0.73 15.33 -7.68
N ASN A 516 -1.69 14.42 -7.47
CA ASN A 516 -2.97 14.73 -6.83
C ASN A 516 -2.90 14.38 -5.33
N ARG A 517 -3.22 15.34 -4.47
CA ARG A 517 -3.43 15.11 -3.03
C ARG A 517 -4.93 15.22 -2.78
N ARG A 518 -5.55 14.18 -2.21
CA ARG A 518 -6.98 14.21 -1.83
C ARG A 518 -7.28 15.50 -1.04
N GLY A 519 -7.97 16.45 -1.68
CA GLY A 519 -8.34 17.75 -1.10
C GLY A 519 -7.21 18.79 -1.12
N LEU A 520 -7.37 19.79 -2.00
CA LEU A 520 -6.61 21.05 -2.14
C LEU A 520 -5.19 21.00 -2.76
N ALA A 521 -5.12 21.68 -3.91
CA ALA A 521 -3.97 22.28 -4.61
C ALA A 521 -2.99 21.35 -5.37
N ILE A 522 -2.78 21.69 -6.64
CA ILE A 522 -1.71 21.21 -7.50
C ILE A 522 -0.40 21.84 -7.00
N TRP A 523 0.60 21.02 -6.66
CA TRP A 523 1.94 21.49 -6.30
C TRP A 523 2.92 21.23 -7.43
N VAL A 524 3.54 22.30 -7.92
CA VAL A 524 4.58 22.27 -8.95
C VAL A 524 5.95 22.36 -8.29
N LYS A 525 6.84 21.39 -8.54
CA LYS A 525 8.25 21.46 -8.12
C LYS A 525 9.15 21.36 -9.36
N VAL A 526 9.73 22.48 -9.76
CA VAL A 526 10.72 22.58 -10.85
C VAL A 526 12.12 22.40 -10.25
N ARG A 527 12.98 21.54 -10.82
CA ARG A 527 14.39 21.44 -10.44
C ARG A 527 15.27 21.93 -11.58
N HIS A 528 16.01 23.02 -11.30
CA HIS A 528 17.13 23.58 -12.05
C HIS A 528 16.86 24.25 -13.41
N SER A 529 16.71 25.57 -13.35
CA SER A 529 17.42 26.55 -14.18
C SER A 529 17.09 27.91 -13.59
N VAL A 530 18.09 28.64 -13.07
CA VAL A 530 17.86 29.95 -12.40
C VAL A 530 17.23 30.98 -13.37
N SER A 531 17.33 30.77 -14.69
CA SER A 531 16.65 31.61 -15.69
C SER A 531 15.20 31.19 -15.93
N LEU A 532 14.93 29.88 -16.00
CA LEU A 532 13.57 29.34 -16.16
C LEU A 532 12.74 29.59 -14.90
N GLU A 533 13.35 29.46 -13.73
CA GLU A 533 12.74 29.73 -12.43
C GLU A 533 12.32 31.20 -12.31
N ARG A 534 13.10 32.15 -12.84
CA ARG A 534 12.72 33.58 -12.86
C ARG A 534 11.62 33.88 -13.88
N HIS A 535 11.58 33.21 -15.02
CA HIS A 535 10.52 33.42 -16.01
C HIS A 535 9.19 32.81 -15.56
N LEU A 536 9.23 31.55 -15.08
CA LEU A 536 8.09 30.86 -14.48
C LEU A 536 7.63 31.55 -13.19
N GLN A 537 8.53 31.97 -12.29
CA GLN A 537 8.11 32.77 -11.12
C GLN A 537 7.51 34.09 -11.55
N ARG A 538 7.98 34.75 -12.61
CA ARG A 538 7.36 35.99 -13.09
C ARG A 538 5.98 35.77 -13.70
N GLN A 539 5.79 34.71 -14.51
CA GLN A 539 4.49 34.38 -15.08
C GLN A 539 3.51 33.87 -14.01
N LEU A 540 3.94 32.99 -13.11
CA LEU A 540 3.13 32.55 -11.96
C LEU A 540 2.89 33.69 -10.97
N GLN A 541 3.85 34.57 -10.69
CA GLN A 541 3.60 35.74 -9.83
C GLN A 541 2.72 36.79 -10.52
N GLN A 542 2.79 36.95 -11.84
CA GLN A 542 1.84 37.81 -12.56
C GLN A 542 0.43 37.23 -12.49
N GLN A 543 0.26 35.94 -12.73
CA GLN A 543 -1.04 35.29 -12.59
C GLN A 543 -1.52 35.30 -11.13
N LEU A 544 -0.66 35.00 -10.15
CA LEU A 544 -1.02 34.99 -8.74
C LEU A 544 -1.28 36.39 -8.16
N ARG A 545 -0.59 37.44 -8.62
CA ARG A 545 -0.89 38.85 -8.26
C ARG A 545 -2.20 39.38 -8.86
N LEU A 546 -2.72 38.71 -9.88
CA LEU A 546 -4.04 39.00 -10.44
C LEU A 546 -5.13 38.15 -9.77
N LEU A 547 -4.75 37.11 -9.01
CA LEU A 547 -5.65 36.14 -8.37
C LEU A 547 -5.78 36.31 -6.84
N PHE A 548 -4.86 37.05 -6.21
CA PHE A 548 -4.86 37.49 -4.80
C PHE A 548 -4.64 38.99 -4.72
#